data_AF-A0A8C6ZVQ2-F1
#
_entry.id   AF-A0A8C6ZVQ2-F1
#
_cell.length_a   1.000
_cell.length_b   1.000
_cell.length_c   1.000
_cell.angle_alpha   90.00
_cell.angle_beta   90.00
_cell.angle_gamma   90.00
#
_symmetry.space_group_name_H-M   'P 1'
#
loop_
_entity.id
_entity.type
_entity.pdbx_description
1 polymer ?
#
loop_
_entity_poly.entity_id
_entity_poly.type
_entity_poly.pdbx_seq_one_letter_code
_entity_poly.pdbx_strand_id
1 'polypeptide(L)'
;AEQEQGGLLRPGTLREPLESTERYTRWINNLSKPQLLTQAFTSHGPTVIMPTWFCSREWFYHVGKFDEGGKGVPEDLLFFYKHIEKGGDVFRVDQCLLLYRYHPQAATHSVLEETIWNHRVRFLEDRVLSCWTSFTIWNAGKQGKKLYRSLSPTNQKKVTAFCDVDEKKIAKGFYTYEESEEKPKPRIPVCHFREAAPPFVLCVKLDLTGGAFEANLAALSLKEGVDYYHFS
;
A
#
# COMPACT_ATOMS: atom_id res chain seq x y z
N ALA A 1 9.10 -28.35 10.31
CA ALA A 1 10.11 -27.51 10.99
C ALA A 1 11.05 -26.79 10.00
N GLU A 2 10.66 -26.60 8.73
CA GLU A 2 11.52 -25.96 7.70
C GLU A 2 10.89 -24.69 7.08
N GLN A 3 9.79 -24.18 7.63
CA GLN A 3 9.11 -22.96 7.12
C GLN A 3 9.26 -21.73 8.04
N GLU A 4 10.00 -21.81 9.15
CA GLU A 4 10.10 -20.74 10.16
C GLU A 4 11.43 -19.96 10.16
N GLN A 5 12.24 -20.06 9.11
CA GLN A 5 13.58 -19.43 9.14
C GLN A 5 13.60 -17.96 8.69
N GLY A 6 12.56 -17.49 7.98
CA GLY A 6 12.47 -16.12 7.44
C GLY A 6 11.17 -15.43 7.78
N GLY A 7 10.96 -15.12 9.06
CA GLY A 7 9.74 -14.44 9.54
C GLY A 7 10.04 -13.11 10.23
N LEU A 8 9.24 -12.07 9.97
CA LEU A 8 9.14 -10.90 10.84
C LEU A 8 7.98 -11.08 11.80
N LEU A 9 8.27 -11.19 13.10
CA LEU A 9 7.25 -11.22 14.15
C LEU A 9 6.89 -9.79 14.59
N ARG A 10 5.61 -9.53 14.88
CA ARG A 10 5.14 -8.30 15.55
C ARG A 10 4.09 -8.54 16.63
N PRO A 11 4.06 -7.74 17.71
CA PRO A 11 2.95 -7.70 18.66
C PRO A 11 1.80 -6.78 18.21
N GLY A 12 0.72 -6.77 18.99
CA GLY A 12 -0.23 -5.65 19.05
C GLY A 12 0.40 -4.43 19.72
N THR A 13 -0.10 -3.23 19.40
CA THR A 13 0.51 -1.98 19.84
C THR A 13 -0.48 -0.99 20.41
N LEU A 14 -0.07 -0.30 21.47
CA LEU A 14 -0.72 0.88 22.03
C LEU A 14 0.13 2.12 21.78
N ARG A 15 -0.50 3.29 21.83
CA ARG A 15 0.19 4.57 21.69
C ARG A 15 0.01 5.45 22.92
N GLU A 16 0.98 6.31 23.16
CA GLU A 16 0.93 7.35 24.19
C GLU A 16 1.28 8.70 23.57
N PRO A 17 0.37 9.69 23.53
CA PRO A 17 -1.04 9.63 23.96
C PRO A 17 -1.88 8.63 23.12
N LEU A 18 -3.00 8.16 23.68
CA LEU A 18 -3.86 7.12 23.08
C LEU A 18 -4.42 7.54 21.71
N GLU A 19 -4.70 8.82 21.54
CA GLU A 19 -5.23 9.46 20.34
C GLU A 19 -4.16 9.66 19.24
N SER A 20 -2.88 9.45 19.56
CA SER A 20 -1.82 9.66 18.58
C SER A 20 -1.90 8.63 17.46
N THR A 21 -2.06 9.13 16.22
CA THR A 21 -2.15 8.31 15.01
C THR A 21 -3.24 7.21 15.09
N GLU A 22 -4.39 7.51 15.68
CA GLU A 22 -5.45 6.51 15.98
C GLU A 22 -5.80 5.59 14.81
N ARG A 23 -5.99 6.13 13.60
CA ARG A 23 -6.31 5.33 12.40
C ARG A 23 -5.22 4.32 12.08
N TYR A 24 -3.95 4.71 12.19
CA TYR A 24 -2.82 3.82 11.97
C TYR A 24 -2.82 2.70 13.01
N THR A 25 -3.03 3.04 14.29
CA THR A 25 -3.07 2.08 15.39
C THR A 25 -4.21 1.08 15.23
N ARG A 26 -5.39 1.55 14.81
CA ARG A 26 -6.53 0.68 14.49
C ARG A 26 -6.23 -0.22 13.29
N TRP A 27 -5.70 0.34 12.22
CA TRP A 27 -5.34 -0.40 11.01
C TRP A 27 -4.35 -1.52 11.34
N ILE A 28 -3.20 -1.18 11.93
CA ILE A 28 -2.14 -2.16 12.19
C ILE A 28 -2.61 -3.28 13.13
N ASN A 29 -3.40 -2.97 14.16
CA ASN A 29 -3.90 -3.96 15.11
C ASN A 29 -4.98 -4.90 14.52
N ASN A 30 -5.68 -4.49 13.46
CA ASN A 30 -6.78 -5.26 12.88
C ASN A 30 -6.42 -6.03 11.59
N LEU A 31 -5.18 -5.93 11.08
CA LEU A 31 -4.74 -6.71 9.92
C LEU A 31 -4.80 -8.20 10.20
N SER A 32 -5.55 -8.95 9.39
CA SER A 32 -5.46 -10.42 9.37
C SER A 32 -4.07 -10.90 8.89
N LYS A 33 -3.75 -12.18 9.13
CA LYS A 33 -2.45 -12.75 8.71
C LYS A 33 -2.15 -12.55 7.21
N PRO A 34 -3.08 -12.81 6.27
CA PRO A 34 -2.84 -12.52 4.85
C PRO A 34 -2.63 -11.04 4.56
N GLN A 35 -3.34 -10.16 5.27
CA GLN A 35 -3.27 -8.71 5.08
C GLN A 35 -1.93 -8.10 5.49
N LEU A 36 -1.12 -8.81 6.28
CA LEU A 36 0.26 -8.40 6.58
C LEU A 36 1.11 -8.29 5.30
N LEU A 37 0.82 -9.10 4.28
CA LEU A 37 1.50 -9.05 2.99
C LEU A 37 0.71 -8.21 1.98
N THR A 38 -0.61 -8.40 1.87
CA THR A 38 -1.42 -7.71 0.83
C THR A 38 -1.60 -6.22 1.07
N GLN A 39 -1.43 -5.73 2.31
CA GLN A 39 -1.54 -4.30 2.64
C GLN A 39 -0.19 -3.59 2.83
N ALA A 40 0.91 -4.23 2.43
CA ALA A 40 2.25 -3.65 2.42
C ALA A 40 2.34 -2.37 1.55
N PHE A 41 1.40 -2.17 0.62
CA PHE A 41 1.39 -1.07 -0.34
C PHE A 41 0.63 0.17 0.15
N THR A 42 0.04 0.16 1.34
CA THR A 42 -0.67 1.32 1.89
C THR A 42 0.30 2.40 2.40
N SER A 43 -0.19 3.63 2.59
CA SER A 43 0.55 4.74 3.17
C SER A 43 0.87 4.55 4.66
N HIS A 44 0.27 3.53 5.28
CA HIS A 44 0.56 3.10 6.64
C HIS A 44 1.71 2.08 6.70
N GLY A 45 2.28 1.64 5.58
CA GLY A 45 3.37 0.66 5.58
C GLY A 45 4.61 1.12 6.37
N PRO A 46 5.43 0.21 6.92
CA PRO A 46 5.29 -1.26 6.91
C PRO A 46 4.11 -1.79 7.75
N THR A 47 3.63 -3.00 7.46
CA THR A 47 2.58 -3.70 8.26
C THR A 47 3.10 -4.25 9.60
N VAL A 48 4.38 -4.00 9.86
CA VAL A 48 5.15 -4.36 11.05
C VAL A 48 5.77 -3.08 11.58
N ILE A 49 5.54 -2.78 12.86
CA ILE A 49 6.00 -1.52 13.47
C ILE A 49 7.33 -1.73 14.18
N MET A 50 8.29 -0.85 13.92
CA MET A 50 9.54 -0.81 14.69
C MET A 50 9.30 -0.24 16.11
N PRO A 51 10.06 -0.69 17.12
CA PRO A 51 11.27 -1.53 17.03
C PRO A 51 11.04 -3.04 17.20
N THR A 52 9.81 -3.56 17.07
CA THR A 52 9.48 -4.92 17.53
C THR A 52 9.64 -6.02 16.49
N TRP A 53 10.59 -5.84 15.57
CA TRP A 53 10.88 -6.81 14.52
C TRP A 53 11.83 -7.87 15.06
N PHE A 54 11.41 -9.13 14.98
CA PHE A 54 12.29 -10.25 15.30
C PHE A 54 12.41 -11.13 14.05
N CYS A 55 13.65 -11.41 13.67
CA CYS A 55 14.00 -12.42 12.68
C CYS A 55 15.34 -13.08 13.06
N SER A 56 15.66 -14.22 12.44
CA SER A 56 16.94 -14.87 12.67
C SER A 56 18.09 -13.99 12.17
N ARG A 57 19.25 -14.06 12.82
CA ARG A 57 20.45 -13.31 12.40
C ARG A 57 20.85 -13.67 10.97
N GLU A 58 20.73 -14.94 10.61
CA GLU A 58 20.99 -15.43 9.26
C GLU A 58 20.06 -14.76 8.24
N TRP A 59 18.76 -14.68 8.54
CA TRP A 59 17.79 -13.99 7.69
C TRP A 59 18.08 -12.50 7.57
N PHE A 60 18.43 -11.82 8.67
CA PHE A 60 18.83 -10.41 8.63
C PHE A 60 20.00 -10.17 7.67
N TYR A 61 21.03 -11.03 7.69
CA TYR A 61 22.13 -10.94 6.74
C TYR A 61 21.72 -11.32 5.31
N HIS A 62 20.81 -12.27 5.15
CA HIS A 62 20.28 -12.63 3.85
C HIS A 62 19.47 -11.49 3.21
N VAL A 63 18.63 -10.80 3.98
CA VAL A 63 17.87 -9.60 3.53
C VAL A 63 18.81 -8.46 3.16
N GLY A 64 19.86 -8.29 3.95
CA GLY A 64 20.78 -7.17 3.88
C GLY A 64 20.49 -6.18 5.01
N LYS A 65 21.54 -5.51 5.49
CA LYS A 65 21.44 -4.54 6.59
C LYS A 65 20.53 -3.36 6.22
N PHE A 66 20.10 -2.61 7.23
CA PHE A 66 19.42 -1.33 7.05
C PHE A 66 20.26 -0.37 6.19
N ASP A 67 19.57 0.52 5.48
CA ASP A 67 20.19 1.57 4.69
C ASP A 67 20.72 2.67 5.62
N GLU A 68 22.03 2.92 5.58
CA GLU A 68 22.72 3.90 6.41
C GLU A 68 22.88 5.28 5.73
N GLY A 69 22.10 5.56 4.67
CA GLY A 69 22.15 6.82 3.91
C GLY A 69 21.76 8.07 4.72
N GLY A 70 21.30 7.91 5.96
CA GLY A 70 21.11 8.97 6.93
C GLY A 70 19.70 9.58 6.95
N LYS A 71 19.61 10.82 7.43
CA LYS A 71 18.33 11.50 7.69
C LYS A 71 17.47 11.60 6.43
N GLY A 72 16.23 11.11 6.52
CA GLY A 72 15.25 11.13 5.42
C GLY A 72 15.18 9.84 4.60
N VAL A 73 16.06 8.87 4.87
CA VAL A 73 15.93 7.51 4.34
C VAL A 73 14.88 6.77 5.17
N PRO A 74 13.89 6.11 4.54
CA PRO A 74 12.92 5.26 5.24
C PRO A 74 13.47 3.84 5.39
N GLU A 75 14.56 3.68 6.14
CA GLU A 75 15.35 2.47 6.30
C GLU A 75 14.51 1.25 6.68
N ASP A 76 13.53 1.43 7.57
CA ASP A 76 12.61 0.38 7.99
C ASP A 76 11.80 -0.12 6.79
N LEU A 77 11.17 0.79 6.03
CA LEU A 77 10.39 0.45 4.85
C LEU A 77 11.23 -0.29 3.80
N LEU A 78 12.45 0.17 3.57
CA LEU A 78 13.36 -0.46 2.61
C LEU A 78 13.75 -1.87 3.03
N PHE A 79 14.06 -2.08 4.31
CA PHE A 79 14.33 -3.42 4.82
C PHE A 79 13.10 -4.32 4.69
N PHE A 80 11.91 -3.82 5.02
CA PHE A 80 10.67 -4.56 4.90
C PHE A 80 10.37 -5.00 3.45
N TYR A 81 10.60 -4.11 2.48
CA TYR A 81 10.42 -4.46 1.07
C TYR A 81 11.43 -5.52 0.61
N LYS A 82 12.72 -5.37 0.95
CA LYS A 82 13.74 -6.39 0.66
C LYS A 82 13.42 -7.73 1.31
N HIS A 83 12.88 -7.71 2.53
CA HIS A 83 12.41 -8.89 3.23
C HIS A 83 11.34 -9.64 2.42
N ILE A 84 10.29 -8.93 1.97
CA ILE A 84 9.23 -9.54 1.15
C ILE A 84 9.76 -9.97 -0.22
N GLU A 85 10.63 -9.18 -0.85
CA GLU A 85 11.24 -9.50 -2.15
C GLU A 85 11.96 -10.84 -2.13
N LYS A 86 12.64 -11.14 -1.02
CA LYS A 86 13.35 -12.41 -0.79
C LYS A 86 12.47 -13.56 -0.34
N GLY A 87 11.15 -13.37 -0.29
CA GLY A 87 10.19 -14.40 0.11
C GLY A 87 10.03 -14.54 1.62
N GLY A 88 10.35 -13.50 2.39
CA GLY A 88 10.11 -13.46 3.83
C GLY A 88 8.62 -13.40 4.16
N ASP A 89 8.24 -14.12 5.21
CA ASP A 89 6.89 -14.11 5.76
C ASP A 89 6.75 -13.12 6.92
N VAL A 90 5.52 -12.69 7.18
CA VAL A 90 5.19 -11.82 8.30
C VAL A 90 4.23 -12.51 9.24
N PHE A 91 4.56 -12.49 10.52
CA PHE A 91 3.84 -13.16 11.59
C PHE A 91 3.41 -12.15 12.66
N ARG A 92 2.23 -12.38 13.22
CA ARG A 92 1.66 -11.55 14.28
C ARG A 92 1.47 -12.36 15.55
N VAL A 93 1.92 -11.77 16.66
CA VAL A 93 1.65 -12.18 18.03
C VAL A 93 0.47 -11.34 18.51
N ASP A 94 -0.66 -11.98 18.81
CA ASP A 94 -1.91 -11.33 19.22
C ASP A 94 -1.88 -10.93 20.70
N GLN A 95 -0.79 -10.27 21.13
CA GLN A 95 -0.61 -9.71 22.45
C GLN A 95 -0.08 -8.29 22.33
N CYS A 96 -0.57 -7.38 23.18
CA CYS A 96 -0.06 -6.01 23.21
C CYS A 96 1.28 -5.96 23.95
N LEU A 97 2.39 -5.98 23.21
CA LEU A 97 3.74 -5.98 23.78
C LEU A 97 4.54 -4.70 23.48
N LEU A 98 3.95 -3.74 22.77
CA LEU A 98 4.58 -2.45 22.47
C LEU A 98 3.71 -1.27 22.87
N LEU A 99 4.29 -0.35 23.64
CA LEU A 99 3.78 1.00 23.82
C LEU A 99 4.65 1.97 23.01
N TYR A 100 4.07 2.57 21.98
CA TYR A 100 4.75 3.58 21.17
C TYR A 100 4.42 4.98 21.68
N ARG A 101 5.43 5.68 22.20
CA ARG A 101 5.26 7.06 22.66
C ARG A 101 5.48 8.04 21.50
N TYR A 102 4.48 8.86 21.22
CA TYR A 102 4.60 9.96 20.28
C TYR A 102 5.54 11.03 20.84
N HIS A 103 6.39 11.58 19.97
CA HIS A 103 7.24 12.71 20.30
C HIS A 103 7.33 13.67 19.10
N PRO A 104 7.25 15.00 19.30
CA PRO A 104 7.28 15.97 18.19
C PRO A 104 8.56 15.97 17.35
N GLN A 105 9.67 15.44 17.88
CA GLN A 105 10.95 15.35 17.17
C GLN A 105 11.17 13.97 16.52
N ALA A 106 10.10 13.21 16.24
CA ALA A 106 10.21 11.91 15.59
C ALA A 106 10.93 12.01 14.23
N ALA A 107 11.84 11.06 13.95
CA ALA A 107 12.61 11.01 12.72
C ALA A 107 11.73 10.93 11.46
N THR A 108 10.51 10.41 11.58
CA THR A 108 9.50 10.36 10.51
C THR A 108 9.26 11.72 9.83
N HIS A 109 9.40 12.84 10.56
CA HIS A 109 9.24 14.18 9.98
C HIS A 109 10.33 14.56 8.98
N SER A 110 11.44 13.82 8.95
CA SER A 110 12.52 14.03 7.99
C SER A 110 12.34 13.28 6.67
N VAL A 111 11.43 12.30 6.62
CA VAL A 111 11.15 11.51 5.42
C VAL A 111 10.07 12.21 4.60
N LEU A 112 10.35 12.49 3.33
CA LEU A 112 9.40 13.15 2.44
C LEU A 112 8.29 12.18 1.99
N GLU A 113 7.05 12.66 1.89
CA GLU A 113 5.92 11.87 1.36
C GLU A 113 6.23 11.33 -0.04
N GLU A 114 6.91 12.12 -0.87
CA GLU A 114 7.32 11.73 -2.22
C GLU A 114 8.30 10.55 -2.21
N THR A 115 9.24 10.51 -1.27
CA THR A 115 10.16 9.39 -1.10
C THR A 115 9.39 8.09 -0.80
N ILE A 116 8.47 8.12 0.17
CA ILE A 116 7.62 6.98 0.51
C ILE A 116 6.75 6.57 -0.68
N TRP A 117 6.17 7.55 -1.37
CA TRP A 117 5.34 7.33 -2.56
C TRP A 117 6.10 6.59 -3.66
N ASN A 118 7.31 7.05 -4.01
CA ASN A 118 8.11 6.45 -5.06
C ASN A 118 8.50 5.00 -4.74
N HIS A 119 8.90 4.73 -3.48
CA HIS A 119 9.17 3.37 -3.05
C HIS A 119 7.93 2.47 -3.10
N ARG A 120 6.77 2.97 -2.66
CA ARG A 120 5.50 2.23 -2.72
C ARG A 120 5.07 1.92 -4.16
N VAL A 121 5.16 2.90 -5.07
CA VAL A 121 4.81 2.69 -6.49
C VAL A 121 5.71 1.62 -7.08
N ARG A 122 7.03 1.75 -6.93
CA ARG A 122 7.99 0.75 -7.44
C ARG A 122 7.70 -0.65 -6.90
N PHE A 123 7.49 -0.76 -5.58
CA PHE A 123 7.19 -2.03 -4.96
C PHE A 123 5.87 -2.63 -5.46
N LEU A 124 4.83 -1.81 -5.68
CA LEU A 124 3.58 -2.24 -6.32
C LEU A 124 3.81 -2.75 -7.75
N GLU A 125 4.61 -2.03 -8.55
CA GLU A 125 4.94 -2.44 -9.91
C GLU A 125 5.66 -3.80 -9.94
N ASP A 126 6.67 -3.97 -9.08
CA ASP A 126 7.51 -5.16 -9.04
C ASP A 126 6.76 -6.38 -8.50
N ARG A 127 5.93 -6.22 -7.47
CA ARG A 127 5.29 -7.34 -6.76
C ARG A 127 3.89 -7.70 -7.24
N VAL A 128 3.16 -6.74 -7.79
CA VAL A 128 1.74 -6.93 -8.16
C VAL A 128 1.56 -6.74 -9.66
N LEU A 129 1.91 -5.56 -10.17
CA LEU A 129 1.58 -5.23 -11.57
C LEU A 129 2.41 -6.02 -12.58
N SER A 130 3.59 -6.50 -12.20
CA SER A 130 4.43 -7.41 -13.01
C SER A 130 3.69 -8.69 -13.41
N CYS A 131 2.78 -9.18 -12.56
CA CYS A 131 1.98 -10.39 -12.78
C CYS A 131 0.64 -10.12 -13.47
N TRP A 132 0.24 -8.86 -13.62
CA TRP A 132 -1.04 -8.48 -14.23
C TRP A 132 -0.84 -7.98 -15.67
N THR A 133 -1.74 -8.38 -16.56
CA THR A 133 -1.79 -7.91 -17.95
C THR A 133 -2.60 -6.63 -18.10
N SER A 134 -3.56 -6.41 -17.21
CA SER A 134 -4.45 -5.24 -17.18
C SER A 134 -5.03 -5.06 -15.78
N PHE A 135 -5.44 -3.83 -15.43
CA PHE A 135 -6.12 -3.55 -14.17
C PHE A 135 -6.89 -2.23 -14.20
N THR A 136 -7.81 -2.07 -13.24
CA THR A 136 -8.57 -0.83 -13.01
C THR A 136 -8.03 -0.07 -11.80
N ILE A 137 -7.94 1.26 -11.89
CA ILE A 137 -7.66 2.12 -10.72
C ILE A 137 -8.97 2.60 -10.12
N TRP A 138 -9.28 2.19 -8.89
CA TRP A 138 -10.43 2.71 -8.17
C TRP A 138 -10.06 4.01 -7.47
N ASN A 139 -10.49 5.13 -8.05
CA ASN A 139 -10.44 6.54 -7.64
C ASN A 139 -10.08 7.40 -8.87
N ALA A 140 -11.08 8.00 -9.51
CA ALA A 140 -10.89 8.93 -10.64
C ALA A 140 -10.51 10.37 -10.19
N GLY A 141 -10.06 10.53 -8.95
CA GLY A 141 -9.64 11.78 -8.32
C GLY A 141 -8.12 11.91 -8.17
N LYS A 142 -7.69 12.71 -7.18
CA LYS A 142 -6.29 13.13 -7.01
C LYS A 142 -5.33 11.94 -6.85
N GLN A 143 -5.65 10.99 -5.97
CA GLN A 143 -4.75 9.89 -5.63
C GLN A 143 -4.63 8.86 -6.75
N GLY A 144 -5.74 8.42 -7.35
CA GLY A 144 -5.67 7.49 -8.48
C GLY A 144 -4.97 8.09 -9.70
N LYS A 145 -5.24 9.37 -10.03
CA LYS A 145 -4.52 10.08 -11.10
C LYS A 145 -3.04 10.30 -10.77
N LYS A 146 -2.68 10.51 -9.50
CA LYS A 146 -1.27 10.55 -9.07
C LYS A 146 -0.62 9.19 -9.32
N LEU A 147 -1.27 8.09 -8.93
CA LEU A 147 -0.75 6.74 -9.17
C LEU A 147 -0.50 6.51 -10.67
N TYR A 148 -1.51 6.72 -11.51
CA TYR A 148 -1.38 6.53 -12.97
C TYR A 148 -0.16 7.26 -13.54
N ARG A 149 0.02 8.55 -13.18
CA ARG A 149 1.15 9.37 -13.64
C ARG A 149 2.50 8.90 -13.11
N SER A 150 2.52 8.25 -11.95
CA SER A 150 3.74 7.72 -11.33
C SER A 150 4.12 6.33 -11.83
N LEU A 151 3.22 5.60 -12.50
CA LEU A 151 3.54 4.30 -13.08
C LEU A 151 4.54 4.43 -14.23
N SER A 152 5.35 3.38 -14.42
CA SER A 152 6.15 3.21 -15.62
C SER A 152 5.26 3.19 -16.89
N PRO A 153 5.79 3.59 -18.06
CA PRO A 153 5.02 3.54 -19.31
C PRO A 153 4.41 2.16 -19.62
N THR A 154 5.13 1.09 -19.27
CA THR A 154 4.64 -0.28 -19.42
C THR A 154 3.40 -0.55 -18.57
N ASN A 155 3.38 -0.13 -17.31
CA ASN A 155 2.24 -0.36 -16.43
C ASN A 155 1.11 0.67 -16.65
N GLN A 156 1.39 1.87 -17.15
CA GLN A 156 0.34 2.80 -17.60
C GLN A 156 -0.55 2.17 -18.68
N LYS A 157 0.05 1.46 -19.64
CA LYS A 157 -0.69 0.76 -20.72
C LYS A 157 -1.57 -0.38 -20.25
N LYS A 158 -1.33 -0.90 -19.03
CA LYS A 158 -2.17 -1.93 -18.41
C LYS A 158 -3.44 -1.35 -17.77
N VAL A 159 -3.51 -0.04 -17.56
CA VAL A 159 -4.68 0.60 -16.95
C VAL A 159 -5.82 0.67 -17.96
N THR A 160 -6.86 -0.12 -17.74
CA THR A 160 -8.01 -0.21 -18.65
C THR A 160 -9.09 0.83 -18.35
N ALA A 161 -9.22 1.22 -17.09
CA ALA A 161 -10.19 2.22 -16.65
C ALA A 161 -9.79 2.85 -15.31
N PHE A 162 -10.36 4.02 -15.05
CA PHE A 162 -10.65 4.46 -13.70
C PHE A 162 -12.09 4.11 -13.35
N CYS A 163 -12.35 3.83 -12.08
CA CYS A 163 -13.72 3.79 -11.58
C CYS A 163 -13.92 4.66 -10.34
N ASP A 164 -15.17 5.10 -10.13
CA ASP A 164 -15.56 5.94 -9.01
C ASP A 164 -17.06 5.75 -8.69
N VAL A 165 -17.52 6.42 -7.62
CA VAL A 165 -18.95 6.53 -7.26
C VAL A 165 -19.48 7.95 -7.51
N ASP A 166 -18.58 8.92 -7.66
CA ASP A 166 -18.92 10.31 -7.91
C ASP A 166 -19.45 10.48 -9.35
N GLU A 167 -20.76 10.71 -9.48
CA GLU A 167 -21.45 10.92 -10.75
C GLU A 167 -20.81 12.02 -11.61
N LYS A 168 -20.26 13.08 -11.01
CA LYS A 168 -19.60 14.16 -11.78
C LYS A 168 -18.30 13.69 -12.40
N LYS A 169 -17.58 12.75 -11.76
CA LYS A 169 -16.37 12.16 -12.35
C LYS A 169 -16.74 11.16 -13.44
N ILE A 170 -17.77 10.36 -13.22
CA ILE A 170 -18.26 9.37 -14.19
C ILE A 170 -18.81 10.06 -15.44
N ALA A 171 -19.59 11.14 -15.28
CA ALA A 171 -20.16 11.91 -16.39
C ALA A 171 -19.09 12.56 -17.30
N LYS A 172 -17.85 12.74 -16.84
CA LYS A 172 -16.75 13.20 -17.71
C LYS A 172 -16.32 12.13 -18.72
N GLY A 173 -16.64 10.86 -18.48
CA GLY A 173 -16.43 9.71 -19.37
C GLY A 173 -14.98 9.23 -19.49
N PHE A 174 -13.98 10.12 -19.38
CA PHE A 174 -12.57 9.76 -19.46
C PHE A 174 -11.67 10.73 -18.69
N TYR A 175 -10.47 10.26 -18.36
CA TYR A 175 -9.33 11.06 -17.92
C TYR A 175 -8.31 11.15 -19.06
N THR A 176 -7.84 12.35 -19.37
CA THR A 176 -6.71 12.57 -20.29
C THR A 176 -5.44 12.84 -19.47
N TYR A 177 -4.36 12.11 -19.76
CA TYR A 177 -3.05 12.45 -19.19
C TYR A 177 -2.41 13.58 -19.99
N GLU A 178 -2.65 14.82 -19.56
CA GLU A 178 -2.27 16.01 -20.30
C GLU A 178 -0.76 16.21 -20.42
N GLU A 179 0.00 15.79 -19.42
CA GLU A 179 1.47 15.92 -19.40
C GLU A 179 2.19 14.75 -20.10
N SER A 180 1.47 13.82 -20.71
CA SER A 180 2.06 12.73 -21.51
C SER A 180 2.67 13.26 -22.80
N GLU A 181 3.83 12.72 -23.17
CA GLU A 181 4.48 12.97 -24.46
C GLU A 181 3.87 12.13 -25.61
N GLU A 182 3.03 11.13 -25.30
CA GLU A 182 2.40 10.27 -26.30
C GLU A 182 1.40 11.05 -27.19
N LYS A 183 1.32 10.66 -28.47
CA LYS A 183 0.40 11.25 -29.46
C LYS A 183 -0.38 10.13 -30.17
N PRO A 184 -1.72 10.07 -30.03
CA PRO A 184 -2.57 10.94 -29.21
C PRO A 184 -2.30 10.77 -27.71
N LYS A 185 -2.63 11.80 -26.91
CA LYS A 185 -2.48 11.74 -25.45
C LYS A 185 -3.31 10.58 -24.88
N PRO A 186 -2.82 9.86 -23.86
CA PRO A 186 -3.55 8.76 -23.26
C PRO A 186 -4.90 9.23 -22.71
N ARG A 187 -5.96 8.50 -23.08
CA ARG A 187 -7.33 8.72 -22.61
C ARG A 187 -7.84 7.44 -21.98
N ILE A 188 -8.10 7.49 -20.69
CA ILE A 188 -8.48 6.34 -19.87
C ILE A 188 -9.96 6.51 -19.51
N PRO A 189 -10.83 5.55 -19.83
CA PRO A 189 -12.24 5.60 -19.47
C PRO A 189 -12.47 5.80 -17.97
N VAL A 190 -13.54 6.50 -17.61
CA VAL A 190 -14.01 6.63 -16.23
C VAL A 190 -15.43 6.06 -16.18
N CYS A 191 -15.63 4.98 -15.43
CA CYS A 191 -16.93 4.32 -15.28
C CYS A 191 -17.37 4.22 -13.82
N HIS A 192 -18.62 3.79 -13.61
CA HIS A 192 -19.10 3.47 -12.28
C HIS A 192 -18.42 2.19 -11.77
N PHE A 193 -18.14 2.09 -10.47
CA PHE A 193 -17.40 0.94 -9.91
C PHE A 193 -18.02 -0.44 -10.19
N ARG A 194 -19.35 -0.51 -10.36
CA ARG A 194 -20.06 -1.75 -10.70
C ARG A 194 -19.84 -2.23 -12.14
N GLU A 195 -19.41 -1.34 -13.03
CA GLU A 195 -19.15 -1.63 -14.43
C GLU A 195 -17.66 -1.92 -14.69
N ALA A 196 -16.83 -1.72 -13.68
CA ALA A 196 -15.39 -1.88 -13.78
C ALA A 196 -14.98 -3.36 -13.64
N ALA A 197 -13.92 -3.74 -14.36
CA ALA A 197 -13.40 -5.10 -14.33
C ALA A 197 -12.20 -5.21 -13.36
N PRO A 198 -12.12 -6.31 -12.59
CA PRO A 198 -10.91 -6.65 -11.83
C PRO A 198 -9.75 -7.04 -12.78
N PRO A 199 -8.50 -7.04 -12.28
CA PRO A 199 -8.12 -6.71 -10.92
C PRO A 199 -8.06 -5.20 -10.64
N PHE A 200 -8.12 -4.80 -9.37
CA PHE A 200 -8.17 -3.40 -8.94
C PHE A 200 -6.95 -2.96 -8.13
N VAL A 201 -6.48 -1.74 -8.39
CA VAL A 201 -5.67 -0.98 -7.42
C VAL A 201 -6.57 0.05 -6.74
N LEU A 202 -6.77 -0.12 -5.44
CA LEU A 202 -7.70 0.70 -4.65
C LEU A 202 -6.97 1.92 -4.08
N CYS A 203 -7.16 3.08 -4.71
CA CYS A 203 -6.58 4.35 -4.27
C CYS A 203 -7.57 5.15 -3.38
N VAL A 204 -8.44 4.47 -2.65
CA VAL A 204 -9.41 5.06 -1.71
C VAL A 204 -8.95 4.74 -0.29
N LYS A 205 -8.88 5.77 0.57
CA LYS A 205 -8.48 5.59 1.97
C LYS A 205 -9.58 4.84 2.75
N LEU A 206 -9.16 3.80 3.45
CA LEU A 206 -9.98 3.07 4.41
C LEU A 206 -10.48 3.99 5.53
N ASP A 207 -11.66 3.68 6.07
CA ASP A 207 -12.27 4.32 7.25
C ASP A 207 -12.59 5.82 7.10
N LEU A 208 -12.50 6.40 5.89
CA LEU A 208 -12.81 7.82 5.65
C LEU A 208 -14.22 8.07 5.11
N THR A 209 -14.96 7.01 4.76
CA THR A 209 -16.28 7.13 4.12
C THR A 209 -17.42 6.62 4.99
N GLY A 210 -17.17 6.40 6.29
CA GLY A 210 -18.17 5.85 7.20
C GLY A 210 -18.65 4.45 6.81
N GLY A 211 -17.80 3.64 6.18
CA GLY A 211 -18.13 2.28 5.72
C GLY A 211 -18.69 2.20 4.30
N ALA A 212 -18.96 3.32 3.62
CA ALA A 212 -19.58 3.30 2.29
C ALA A 212 -18.67 2.66 1.22
N PHE A 213 -17.36 2.96 1.25
CA PHE A 213 -16.39 2.34 0.35
C PHE A 213 -16.28 0.83 0.62
N GLU A 214 -16.19 0.45 1.89
CA GLU A 214 -16.07 -0.94 2.33
C GLU A 214 -17.31 -1.76 1.91
N ALA A 215 -18.52 -1.18 2.02
CA ALA A 215 -19.75 -1.80 1.54
C ALA A 215 -19.77 -1.97 0.01
N ASN A 216 -19.30 -0.97 -0.74
CA ASN A 216 -19.19 -1.06 -2.20
C ASN A 216 -18.19 -2.14 -2.64
N LEU A 217 -17.04 -2.23 -1.98
CA LEU A 217 -16.05 -3.27 -2.25
C LEU A 217 -16.61 -4.66 -1.93
N ALA A 218 -17.29 -4.81 -0.79
CA ALA A 218 -17.94 -6.07 -0.41
C ALA A 218 -19.00 -6.51 -1.42
N ALA A 219 -19.76 -5.58 -1.99
CA ALA A 219 -20.78 -5.87 -3.00
C ALA A 219 -20.20 -6.49 -4.29
N LEU A 220 -18.92 -6.28 -4.60
CA LEU A 220 -18.26 -6.89 -5.76
C LEU A 220 -17.79 -8.33 -5.51
N SER A 221 -17.82 -8.81 -4.26
CA SER A 221 -17.39 -10.17 -3.88
C SER A 221 -15.97 -10.56 -4.35
N LEU A 222 -15.06 -9.59 -4.32
CA LEU A 222 -13.67 -9.76 -4.77
C LEU A 222 -12.77 -10.25 -3.63
N LYS A 223 -11.67 -10.92 -3.97
CA LYS A 223 -10.67 -11.42 -3.02
C LYS A 223 -9.43 -10.53 -2.97
N GLU A 224 -9.13 -9.99 -1.78
CA GLU A 224 -7.87 -9.26 -1.53
C GLU A 224 -6.65 -10.12 -1.85
N GLY A 225 -5.64 -9.53 -2.48
CA GLY A 225 -4.41 -10.21 -2.87
C GLY A 225 -4.50 -10.96 -4.21
N VAL A 226 -5.72 -11.11 -4.75
CA VAL A 226 -5.96 -11.76 -6.06
C VAL A 226 -6.62 -10.76 -6.99
N ASP A 227 -7.81 -10.30 -6.63
CA ASP A 227 -8.63 -9.42 -7.45
C ASP A 227 -8.38 -7.94 -7.13
N TYR A 228 -7.79 -7.62 -5.99
CA TYR A 228 -7.44 -6.23 -5.66
C TYR A 228 -6.31 -6.10 -4.64
N TYR A 229 -5.68 -4.93 -4.66
CA TYR A 229 -4.71 -4.47 -3.65
C TYR A 229 -5.00 -3.03 -3.23
N HIS A 230 -4.78 -2.71 -1.94
CA HIS A 230 -4.92 -1.35 -1.42
C HIS A 230 -3.66 -0.51 -1.68
N PHE A 231 -3.84 0.69 -2.25
CA PHE A 231 -2.80 1.68 -2.49
C PHE A 231 -3.25 3.08 -2.00
N SER A 232 -3.58 3.19 -0.71
CA SER A 232 -4.12 4.43 -0.11
C SER A 232 -3.25 5.03 0.97
#